data_AF-A0A9E3T4S7-F1
#
_entry.id   AF-A0A9E3T4S7-F1
#
_cell.length_a   1.000
_cell.length_b   1.000
_cell.length_c   1.000
_cell.angle_alpha   90.00
_cell.angle_beta   90.00
_cell.angle_gamma   90.00
#
_symmetry.space_group_name_H-M   'P 1'
#
loop_
_entity.id
_entity.type
_entity.pdbx_description
1 polymer ?
#
loop_
_entity_poly.entity_id
_entity_poly.type
_entity_poly.pdbx_seq_one_letter_code
_entity_poly.pdbx_strand_id
1 'polypeptide(L)'
;LNIDWHNRVPTTDVRLLRRIVRDAQHRGYAAADTLKRWQSVRRGEKWYIFPFQENADVMFNSALVYELAALKPLAEPLLLQVKYGTPEHIEANRLLSFLNWVQPLTAEQQSHIPDTSLLREFIGGSSLQDYHPYRPGE
;
A
#
# COMPACT_ATOMS: atom_id res chain seq x y z
N LEU A 1 -6.98 -10.85 5.42
CA LEU A 1 -7.72 -9.81 6.17
C LEU A 1 -9.17 -9.92 5.74
N ASN A 2 -10.08 -10.08 6.68
CA ASN A 2 -11.51 -10.13 6.41
C ASN A 2 -12.13 -8.90 7.05
N ILE A 3 -13.02 -8.19 6.34
CA ILE A 3 -13.82 -7.08 6.89
C ILE A 3 -15.03 -7.65 7.65
N ASP A 4 -15.63 -8.73 7.13
CA ASP A 4 -16.68 -9.49 7.79
C ASP A 4 -16.60 -10.98 7.37
N TRP A 5 -17.60 -11.79 7.76
CA TRP A 5 -17.64 -13.24 7.46
C TRP A 5 -17.70 -13.59 5.97
N HIS A 6 -18.10 -12.64 5.13
CA HIS A 6 -18.36 -12.83 3.70
C HIS A 6 -17.46 -11.96 2.81
N ASN A 7 -16.87 -10.88 3.34
CA ASN A 7 -16.05 -9.91 2.62
C ASN A 7 -14.58 -10.02 3.02
N ARG A 8 -13.78 -10.61 2.13
CA ARG A 8 -12.32 -10.64 2.25
C ARG A 8 -11.73 -9.36 1.70
N VAL A 9 -10.87 -8.69 2.48
CA VAL A 9 -9.98 -7.64 1.99
C VAL A 9 -8.99 -8.28 1.01
N PRO A 10 -9.01 -7.92 -0.28
CA PRO A 10 -8.02 -8.42 -1.21
C PRO A 10 -6.66 -7.83 -0.82
N THR A 11 -5.75 -8.66 -0.31
CA THR A 11 -4.40 -8.21 0.06
C THR A 11 -3.64 -7.61 -1.13
N THR A 12 -4.00 -8.01 -2.34
CA THR A 12 -3.56 -7.43 -3.61
C THR A 12 -3.91 -5.93 -3.72
N ASP A 13 -5.11 -5.53 -3.30
CA ASP A 13 -5.56 -4.13 -3.40
C ASP A 13 -4.90 -3.26 -2.34
N VAL A 14 -4.74 -3.78 -1.13
CA VAL A 14 -3.95 -3.12 -0.08
C VAL A 14 -2.51 -2.90 -0.56
N ARG A 15 -1.91 -3.90 -1.22
CA ARG A 15 -0.55 -3.77 -1.79
C ARG A 15 -0.49 -2.75 -2.93
N LEU A 16 -1.52 -2.66 -3.76
CA LEU A 16 -1.62 -1.65 -4.80
C LEU A 16 -1.75 -0.25 -4.21
N LEU A 17 -2.59 -0.06 -3.18
CA LEU A 17 -2.75 1.23 -2.48
C LEU A 17 -1.45 1.69 -1.82
N ARG A 18 -0.75 0.80 -1.10
CA ARG A 18 0.61 1.08 -0.59
C ARG A 18 1.53 1.57 -1.71
N ARG A 19 1.52 0.86 -2.85
CA ARG A 19 2.38 1.18 -3.99
C ARG A 19 2.04 2.55 -4.58
N ILE A 20 0.76 2.89 -4.73
CA ILE A 20 0.32 4.19 -5.21
C ILE A 20 0.81 5.31 -4.29
N VAL A 21 0.61 5.17 -2.98
CA VAL A 21 1.04 6.19 -2.00
C VAL A 21 2.56 6.36 -2.02
N ARG A 22 3.32 5.26 -1.97
CA ARG A 22 4.78 5.29 -1.98
C ARG A 22 5.34 5.83 -3.29
N ASP A 23 4.86 5.35 -4.44
CA ASP A 23 5.38 5.77 -5.74
C ASP A 23 5.06 7.26 -5.99
N ALA A 24 3.94 7.79 -5.49
CA ALA A 24 3.64 9.22 -5.51
C ALA A 24 4.58 10.03 -4.61
N GLN A 25 4.76 9.63 -3.35
CA GLN A 25 5.57 10.37 -2.39
C GLN A 25 7.07 10.36 -2.71
N HIS A 26 7.61 9.21 -3.16
CA HIS A 26 9.07 9.02 -3.25
C HIS A 26 9.60 9.06 -4.69
N ARG A 27 8.73 8.88 -5.70
CA ARG A 27 9.14 8.78 -7.12
C ARG A 27 8.45 9.80 -8.03
N GLY A 28 7.51 10.58 -7.51
CA GLY A 28 6.75 11.56 -8.28
C GLY A 28 5.86 10.93 -9.37
N TYR A 29 5.53 9.65 -9.25
CA TYR A 29 4.65 8.98 -10.22
C TYR A 29 3.19 9.32 -9.93
N ALA A 30 2.39 9.53 -10.98
CA ALA A 30 0.95 9.65 -10.82
C ALA A 30 0.34 8.28 -10.50
N ALA A 31 -0.86 8.27 -9.89
CA ALA A 31 -1.58 7.03 -9.62
C ALA A 31 -1.82 6.23 -10.91
N ALA A 32 -2.12 6.91 -12.02
CA ALA A 32 -2.29 6.30 -13.34
C ALA A 32 -1.04 5.52 -13.80
N ASP A 33 0.17 6.06 -13.59
CA ASP A 33 1.42 5.36 -13.96
C ASP A 33 1.58 4.05 -13.19
N THR A 34 1.21 4.07 -11.91
CA THR A 34 1.28 2.90 -11.03
C THR A 34 0.25 1.85 -11.45
N LEU A 35 -1.01 2.27 -11.69
CA LEU A 35 -2.09 1.40 -12.15
C LEU A 35 -1.75 0.71 -13.48
N LYS A 36 -1.23 1.47 -14.44
CA LYS A 36 -0.79 0.96 -15.74
C LYS A 36 0.26 -0.15 -15.63
N ARG A 37 1.19 -0.02 -14.69
CA ARG A 37 2.28 -0.99 -14.48
C ARG A 37 1.85 -2.21 -13.65
N TRP A 38 0.74 -2.12 -12.92
CA TRP A 38 0.35 -3.13 -11.93
C TRP A 38 0.23 -4.54 -12.49
N GLN A 39 -0.38 -4.69 -13.67
CA GLN A 39 -0.53 -6.00 -14.32
C GLN A 39 0.83 -6.64 -14.64
N SER A 40 1.83 -5.83 -15.03
CA SER A 40 3.19 -6.33 -15.27
C SER A 40 3.84 -6.85 -14.00
N VAL A 41 3.71 -6.11 -12.89
CA VAL A 41 4.20 -6.53 -11.57
C VAL A 41 3.57 -7.85 -11.15
N ARG A 42 2.24 -7.98 -11.28
CA ARG A 42 1.50 -9.20 -10.94
C ARG A 42 1.93 -10.40 -11.78
N ARG A 43 2.19 -10.21 -13.09
CA ARG A 43 2.73 -11.28 -13.94
C ARG A 43 4.12 -11.70 -13.49
N GLY A 44 5.00 -10.73 -13.20
CA GLY A 44 6.35 -11.01 -12.69
C GLY A 44 6.31 -11.81 -11.39
N GLU A 45 5.46 -11.42 -10.43
CA GLU A 45 5.26 -12.17 -9.19
C GLU A 45 4.79 -13.61 -9.47
N LYS A 46 3.84 -13.80 -10.39
CA LYS A 46 3.29 -15.13 -10.72
C LYS A 46 4.33 -16.05 -11.33
N TRP A 47 5.22 -15.53 -12.16
CA TRP A 47 6.20 -16.36 -12.89
C TRP A 47 7.47 -16.59 -12.09
N TYR A 48 7.89 -15.60 -11.31
CA TYR A 48 9.23 -15.58 -10.73
C TYR A 48 9.27 -15.52 -9.20
N ILE A 49 8.14 -15.29 -8.52
CA ILE A 49 8.11 -15.20 -7.04
C ILE A 49 7.26 -16.31 -6.43
N PHE A 50 5.96 -16.38 -6.77
CA PHE A 50 5.04 -17.33 -6.14
C PHE A 50 5.43 -18.81 -6.27
N PRO A 51 5.99 -19.29 -7.41
CA PRO A 51 6.41 -20.68 -7.52
C PRO A 51 7.54 -21.07 -6.55
N PHE A 52 8.31 -20.09 -6.07
CA PHE A 52 9.48 -20.31 -5.24
C PHE A 52 9.26 -19.93 -3.77
N GLN A 53 8.07 -19.46 -3.41
CA GLN A 53 7.82 -18.96 -2.06
C GLN A 53 8.08 -20.03 -0.98
N GLU A 54 7.73 -21.29 -1.25
CA GLU A 54 7.88 -22.43 -0.31
C GLU A 54 9.34 -22.84 -0.10
N ASN A 55 10.27 -22.29 -0.88
CA ASN A 55 11.70 -22.53 -0.71
C ASN A 55 12.34 -21.58 0.32
N ALA A 56 11.58 -20.62 0.86
CA ALA A 56 12.10 -19.67 1.84
C ALA A 56 12.12 -20.28 3.25
N ASP A 57 13.24 -20.12 3.95
CA ASP A 57 13.37 -20.55 5.36
C ASP A 57 12.43 -19.78 6.30
N VAL A 58 12.13 -18.53 5.95
CA VAL A 58 11.29 -17.62 6.75
C VAL A 58 10.34 -16.85 5.83
N MET A 59 9.08 -16.78 6.23
CA MET A 59 8.05 -15.95 5.60
C MET A 59 7.53 -14.91 6.59
N PHE A 60 7.38 -13.67 6.15
CA PHE A 60 6.83 -12.58 6.95
C PHE A 60 5.67 -11.89 6.24
N ASN A 61 4.57 -11.66 6.96
CA ASN A 61 3.41 -10.93 6.47
C ASN A 61 3.31 -9.58 7.19
N SER A 62 3.55 -8.50 6.44
CA SER A 62 3.52 -7.13 6.96
C SER A 62 2.12 -6.50 6.99
N ALA A 63 1.06 -7.26 6.73
CA ALA A 63 -0.30 -6.73 6.66
C ALA A 63 -0.83 -6.31 8.04
N LEU A 64 -1.43 -5.12 8.11
CA LEU A 64 -2.04 -4.57 9.32
C LEU A 64 -3.54 -4.35 9.09
N VAL A 65 -4.36 -4.63 10.11
CA VAL A 65 -5.84 -4.57 9.98
C VAL A 65 -6.34 -3.14 9.72
N TYR A 66 -5.72 -2.16 10.37
CA TYR A 66 -6.11 -0.74 10.29
C TYR A 66 -5.43 0.03 9.16
N GLU A 67 -4.64 -0.64 8.32
CA GLU A 67 -3.84 0.01 7.29
C GLU A 67 -4.68 0.74 6.24
N LEU A 68 -5.82 0.17 5.83
CA LEU A 68 -6.68 0.83 4.86
C LEU A 68 -7.19 2.17 5.37
N ALA A 69 -7.56 2.24 6.65
CA ALA A 69 -8.00 3.47 7.30
C ALA A 69 -6.87 4.52 7.36
N ALA A 70 -5.63 4.08 7.57
CA ALA A 70 -4.47 4.95 7.60
C ALA A 70 -4.05 5.44 6.20
N LEU A 71 -4.15 4.58 5.18
CA LEU A 71 -3.77 4.91 3.80
C LEU A 71 -4.81 5.73 3.06
N LYS A 72 -6.10 5.61 3.41
CA LYS A 72 -7.21 6.26 2.70
C LYS A 72 -6.99 7.75 2.46
N PRO A 73 -6.64 8.58 3.47
CA PRO A 73 -6.43 10.02 3.27
C PRO A 73 -5.31 10.36 2.27
N LEU A 74 -4.36 9.44 2.09
CA LEU A 74 -3.23 9.61 1.17
C LEU A 74 -3.54 9.07 -0.23
N ALA A 75 -4.23 7.94 -0.32
CA ALA A 75 -4.51 7.27 -1.58
C ALA A 75 -5.69 7.90 -2.34
N GLU A 76 -6.75 8.31 -1.64
CA GLU A 76 -7.98 8.81 -2.25
C GLU A 76 -7.76 10.06 -3.12
N PRO A 77 -7.02 11.10 -2.69
CA PRO A 77 -6.73 12.26 -3.54
C PRO A 77 -5.92 11.90 -4.80
N LEU A 78 -5.04 10.89 -4.71
CA LEU A 78 -4.23 10.45 -5.86
C LEU A 78 -5.09 9.71 -6.89
N LEU A 79 -6.03 8.89 -6.43
CA LEU A 79 -6.95 8.15 -7.29
C LEU A 79 -7.95 9.08 -7.99
N LEU A 80 -8.45 10.11 -7.30
CA LEU A 80 -9.36 11.11 -7.87
C LEU A 80 -8.73 11.93 -9.01
N GLN A 81 -7.40 12.01 -9.07
CA GLN A 81 -6.67 12.70 -10.14
C GLN A 81 -6.53 11.85 -11.42
N VAL A 82 -6.95 10.58 -11.41
CA VAL A 82 -6.86 9.71 -12.59
C VAL A 82 -7.88 10.15 -13.63
N LYS A 83 -7.38 10.59 -14.80
CA LYS A 83 -8.18 11.16 -15.90
C LYS A 83 -9.31 10.24 -16.34
N TYR A 84 -10.52 10.78 -16.37
CA TYR A 84 -11.71 10.12 -16.92
C TYR A 84 -11.51 9.66 -18.37
N GLY A 85 -12.07 8.50 -18.72
CA GLY A 85 -11.98 7.91 -20.06
C GLY A 85 -10.70 7.13 -20.34
N THR A 86 -9.82 6.93 -19.35
CA THR A 86 -8.65 6.06 -19.45
C THR A 86 -8.93 4.65 -18.89
N PRO A 87 -8.24 3.59 -19.34
CA PRO A 87 -8.34 2.26 -18.72
C PRO A 87 -8.04 2.29 -17.22
N GLU A 88 -7.07 3.10 -16.80
CA GLU A 88 -6.67 3.26 -15.40
C GLU A 88 -7.79 3.85 -14.54
N HIS A 89 -8.67 4.69 -15.11
CA HIS A 89 -9.80 5.27 -14.40
C HIS A 89 -10.80 4.21 -13.89
N ILE A 90 -10.95 3.10 -14.60
CA ILE A 90 -11.82 1.99 -14.18
C ILE A 90 -11.29 1.38 -12.88
N GLU A 91 -9.98 1.07 -12.84
CA GLU A 91 -9.35 0.54 -11.63
C GLU A 91 -9.31 1.57 -10.50
N ALA A 92 -9.12 2.85 -10.82
CA ALA A 92 -9.18 3.92 -9.82
C ALA A 92 -10.56 3.99 -9.15
N ASN A 93 -11.65 3.95 -9.92
CA ASN A 93 -13.01 3.94 -9.38
C ASN A 93 -13.32 2.68 -8.56
N ARG A 94 -12.78 1.52 -8.96
CA ARG A 94 -12.89 0.29 -8.18
C ARG A 94 -12.20 0.43 -6.83
N LEU A 95 -10.99 0.98 -6.79
CA LEU A 95 -10.24 1.23 -5.56
C LEU A 95 -10.91 2.30 -4.68
N LEU A 96 -11.46 3.37 -5.27
CA LEU A 96 -12.23 4.38 -4.55
C LEU A 96 -13.47 3.78 -3.90
N SER A 97 -14.21 2.96 -4.65
CA SER A 97 -15.38 2.23 -4.13
C SER A 97 -14.99 1.30 -2.97
N PHE A 98 -13.83 0.66 -3.06
CA PHE A 98 -13.29 -0.16 -1.99
C PHE A 98 -12.91 0.65 -0.74
N LEU A 99 -12.27 1.82 -0.92
CA LEU A 99 -11.94 2.74 0.17
C LEU A 99 -13.17 3.35 0.84
N ASN A 100 -14.31 3.44 0.16
CA ASN A 100 -15.56 3.97 0.73
C ASN A 100 -16.12 3.11 1.87
N TRP A 101 -15.75 1.83 1.95
CA TRP A 101 -16.18 0.96 3.05
C TRP A 101 -15.41 1.18 4.37
N VAL A 102 -14.38 2.02 4.36
CA VAL A 102 -13.50 2.23 5.51
C VAL A 102 -13.50 3.70 5.91
N GLN A 103 -13.61 3.96 7.22
CA GLN A 103 -13.42 5.30 7.77
C GLN A 103 -11.92 5.59 7.96
N PRO A 104 -11.45 6.80 7.62
CA PRO A 104 -10.05 7.16 7.88
C PRO A 104 -9.79 7.23 9.39
N LEU A 105 -8.55 6.97 9.79
CA LEU A 105 -8.15 7.13 11.19
C LEU A 105 -8.22 8.60 11.61
N THR A 106 -8.62 8.85 12.85
CA THR A 106 -8.47 10.17 13.47
C THR A 106 -7.00 10.45 13.78
N ALA A 107 -6.64 11.73 13.98
CA ALA A 107 -5.28 12.12 14.37
C ALA A 107 -4.83 11.44 15.68
N GLU A 108 -5.75 11.30 16.64
CA GLU A 108 -5.52 10.58 17.89
C GLU A 108 -5.21 9.09 17.64
N GLN A 109 -6.02 8.41 16.84
CA GLN A 109 -5.79 7.01 16.47
C GLN A 109 -4.46 6.82 15.73
N GLN A 110 -4.11 7.76 14.85
CA GLN A 110 -2.83 7.74 14.13
C GLN A 110 -1.62 7.95 15.07
N SER A 111 -1.79 8.70 16.17
CA SER A 111 -0.74 8.92 17.17
C SER A 111 -0.37 7.64 17.93
N HIS A 112 -1.30 6.68 18.04
CA HIS A 112 -1.05 5.38 18.68
C HIS A 112 -0.25 4.41 17.81
N ILE A 113 -0.04 4.72 16.53
CA ILE A 113 0.78 3.87 15.66
C ILE A 113 2.24 3.99 16.12
N PRO A 114 2.94 2.90 16.47
CA PRO A 114 4.34 2.98 16.85
C PRO A 114 5.20 3.64 15.76
N ASP A 115 6.21 4.39 16.17
CA ASP A 115 7.23 5.01 15.29
C ASP A 115 8.08 3.95 14.55
N THR A 116 8.20 2.76 15.12
CA THR A 116 8.84 1.58 14.53
C THR A 116 7.94 0.80 13.55
N SER A 117 6.67 1.18 13.40
CA SER A 117 5.75 0.48 12.50
C SER A 117 6.14 0.66 11.03
N LEU A 118 6.09 -0.43 10.24
CA LEU A 118 6.30 -0.37 8.78
C LEU A 118 5.32 0.58 8.07
N LEU A 119 4.14 0.81 8.66
CA LEU A 119 3.15 1.74 8.09
C LEU A 119 3.66 3.19 8.07
N ARG A 120 4.63 3.52 8.92
CA ARG A 120 5.27 4.85 8.99
C ARG A 120 6.05 5.20 7.72
N GLU A 121 6.39 4.22 6.88
CA GLU A 121 6.89 4.47 5.52
C GLU A 121 5.92 5.33 4.70
N PHE A 122 4.61 5.12 4.86
CA PHE A 122 3.58 5.77 4.05
C PHE A 122 2.99 7.01 4.72
N ILE A 123 2.75 6.92 6.03
CA ILE A 123 2.07 7.99 6.80
C ILE A 123 3.02 8.95 7.51
N GLY A 124 4.34 8.70 7.42
CA GLY A 124 5.38 9.49 8.08
C GLY A 124 5.50 9.22 9.59
N GLY A 125 6.55 9.80 10.19
CA GLY A 125 6.85 9.67 11.62
C GLY A 125 7.58 8.38 12.00
N SER A 126 8.39 7.83 11.10
CA SER A 126 9.21 6.66 11.41
C SER A 126 10.47 7.04 12.16
N SER A 127 10.80 6.35 13.25
CA SER A 127 12.11 6.47 13.89
C SER A 127 13.24 5.78 13.12
N LEU A 128 12.91 5.04 12.05
CA LEU A 128 13.88 4.36 11.18
C LEU A 128 14.23 5.17 9.93
N GLN A 129 13.72 6.39 9.78
CA GLN A 129 13.89 7.17 8.56
C GLN A 129 15.37 7.43 8.21
N ASP A 130 16.19 7.69 9.22
CA ASP A 130 17.64 7.91 9.09
C ASP A 130 18.47 6.71 9.59
N TYR A 131 17.84 5.55 9.76
CA TYR A 131 18.53 4.36 10.22
C TYR A 131 19.39 3.77 9.11
N HIS A 132 20.69 3.70 9.37
CA HIS A 132 21.65 3.02 8.51
C HIS A 132 22.19 1.78 9.23
N PRO A 133 21.93 0.56 8.72
CA PRO A 133 22.37 -0.67 9.36
C PRO A 133 23.90 -0.83 9.38
N TYR A 134 24.62 -0.04 8.58
CA TYR A 134 26.06 0.02 8.56
C TYR A 134 26.54 1.46 8.73
N ARG A 135 27.29 1.72 9.80
CA ARG A 135 28.09 2.94 9.96
C ARG A 135 29.54 2.57 9.63
N PRO A 136 30.14 3.11 8.56
CA PRO A 136 31.55 2.88 8.29
C PRO A 136 32.38 3.48 9.44
N GLY A 137 33.01 2.64 10.26
CA GLY A 137 33.93 3.08 11.32
C GLY A 137 33.59 2.68 12.77
N GLU A 138 32.51 1.93 13.00
CA GLU A 138 32.28 1.17 14.25
C GLU A 138 32.65 -0.30 14.08
#